data_AF-A0A5T1JI27-F1
#
_entry.id   AF-A0A5T1JI27-F1
#
_cell.length_a   1.000
_cell.length_b   1.000
_cell.length_c   1.000
_cell.angle_alpha   90.00
_cell.angle_beta   90.00
_cell.angle_gamma   90.00
#
_symmetry.space_group_name_H-M   'P 1'
#
loop_
_entity.id
_entity.type
_entity.pdbx_description
1 polymer ?
#
loop_
_entity_poly.entity_id
_entity_poly.type
_entity_poly.pdbx_seq_one_letter_code
_entity_poly.pdbx_strand_id
1 'polypeptide(L)'
;NNIKISVISKPDPFDYKQKTTLILMFMMIVVVLIFPVLNIIFPHNETISYFNKKIDIAMIAMIFVAIALFLKLADEKQVVALIPWGTLIMICGVGMLISIAVEAGAIKLFSDLVENEINVIFIPLIMCAIAALMSLFSSTLGVVTPALFPIVPSIAASSGLSEVLLFSCIVVGAQASAISPFSSGGSLILGSCPDKYKEKLFKDLLIKAVPIGFIAAILATIIMSFIL
;
A
#
# COMPACT_ATOMS: atom_id res chain seq x y z
N ASN A 1 8.14 -37.37 5.19
CA ASN A 1 8.04 -36.47 6.36
C ASN A 1 6.60 -36.04 6.53
N ASN A 2 5.87 -36.75 7.40
CA ASN A 2 4.42 -36.60 7.58
C ASN A 2 4.08 -35.30 8.30
N ILE A 3 3.47 -34.36 7.58
CA ILE A 3 2.87 -33.15 8.14
C ILE A 3 1.63 -33.61 8.92
N LYS A 4 1.73 -33.73 10.25
CA LYS A 4 0.55 -33.77 11.10
C LYS A 4 -0.10 -32.39 11.05
N ILE A 5 -1.09 -32.24 10.17
CA ILE A 5 -2.01 -31.11 10.21
C ILE A 5 -2.70 -31.24 11.56
N SER A 6 -2.34 -30.38 12.52
CA SER A 6 -3.12 -30.21 13.75
C SER A 6 -4.56 -30.01 13.31
N VAL A 7 -5.45 -30.91 13.71
CA VAL A 7 -6.88 -30.83 13.38
C VAL A 7 -7.33 -29.44 13.79
N ILE A 8 -7.51 -28.55 12.80
CA ILE A 8 -8.02 -27.20 13.03
C ILE A 8 -9.46 -27.43 13.45
N SER A 9 -9.70 -27.43 14.76
CA SER A 9 -11.05 -27.51 15.29
C SER A 9 -11.85 -26.36 14.70
N LYS A 10 -13.08 -26.65 14.28
CA LYS A 10 -14.00 -25.64 13.76
C LYS A 10 -13.99 -24.45 14.74
N PRO A 11 -13.74 -23.21 14.27
CA PRO A 11 -13.79 -22.04 15.12
C PRO A 11 -15.15 -21.96 15.81
N ASP A 12 -15.14 -21.55 17.08
CA ASP A 12 -16.38 -21.29 17.81
C ASP A 12 -17.23 -20.24 17.08
N PRO A 13 -18.56 -20.30 17.18
CA PRO A 13 -19.42 -19.26 16.63
C PRO A 13 -19.06 -17.88 17.19
N PHE A 14 -19.16 -16.84 16.36
CA PHE A 14 -18.86 -15.50 16.81
C PHE A 14 -19.71 -15.09 18.01
N ASP A 15 -19.04 -14.52 19.01
CA ASP A 15 -19.70 -13.91 20.15
C ASP A 15 -20.39 -12.59 19.77
N TYR A 16 -21.14 -12.02 20.72
CA TYR A 16 -21.87 -10.77 20.51
C TYR A 16 -20.95 -9.59 20.18
N LYS A 17 -19.80 -9.48 20.85
CA LYS A 17 -18.84 -8.40 20.63
C LYS A 17 -18.21 -8.53 19.24
N GLN A 18 -17.79 -9.73 18.86
CA GLN A 18 -17.23 -10.05 17.54
C GLN A 18 -18.22 -9.74 16.41
N LYS A 19 -19.49 -10.15 16.54
CA LYS A 19 -20.54 -9.81 15.56
C LYS A 19 -20.74 -8.31 15.46
N THR A 20 -20.81 -7.62 16.59
CA THR A 20 -21.01 -6.15 16.60
C THR A 20 -19.81 -5.43 15.98
N THR A 21 -18.58 -5.85 16.29
CA THR A 21 -17.36 -5.31 15.68
C THR A 21 -17.34 -5.54 14.17
N LEU A 22 -17.69 -6.73 13.69
CA LEU A 22 -17.79 -7.03 12.25
C LEU A 22 -18.82 -6.15 11.54
N ILE A 23 -19.98 -5.95 12.16
CA ILE A 23 -21.03 -5.05 11.63
C ILE A 23 -20.51 -3.61 11.55
N LEU A 24 -19.85 -3.12 12.59
CA LEU A 24 -19.25 -1.77 12.59
C LEU A 24 -18.18 -1.62 11.52
N MET A 25 -17.30 -2.62 11.35
CA MET A 25 -16.29 -2.61 10.29
C MET A 25 -16.94 -2.55 8.89
N PHE A 26 -17.97 -3.38 8.66
CA PHE A 26 -18.68 -3.37 7.38
C PHE A 26 -19.38 -2.03 7.12
N MET A 27 -20.09 -1.49 8.12
CA MET A 27 -20.72 -0.17 8.01
C MET A 27 -19.70 0.93 7.73
N MET A 28 -18.55 0.92 8.42
CA MET A 28 -17.49 1.90 8.19
C MET A 28 -17.00 1.84 6.74
N ILE A 29 -16.74 0.65 6.21
CA ILE A 29 -16.31 0.46 4.81
C ILE A 29 -17.36 1.01 3.84
N VAL A 30 -18.64 0.71 4.07
CA VAL A 30 -19.73 1.22 3.23
C VAL A 30 -19.79 2.75 3.27
N VAL A 31 -19.75 3.35 4.46
CA VAL A 31 -19.81 4.82 4.62
C VAL A 31 -18.63 5.51 3.95
N VAL A 32 -17.42 4.94 4.07
CA VAL A 32 -16.21 5.47 3.43
C VAL A 32 -16.28 5.36 1.91
N LEU A 33 -16.79 4.25 1.37
CA LEU A 33 -16.69 3.94 -0.06
C LEU A 33 -17.91 4.37 -0.89
N ILE A 34 -19.07 4.60 -0.29
CA ILE A 34 -20.30 4.82 -1.06
C ILE A 34 -20.21 6.03 -2.01
N PHE A 35 -19.71 7.17 -1.54
CA PHE A 35 -19.57 8.36 -2.39
C PHE A 35 -18.42 8.27 -3.40
N PRO A 36 -17.22 7.77 -3.05
CA PRO A 36 -16.17 7.49 -4.03
C PRO A 36 -16.64 6.57 -5.16
N VAL A 37 -17.31 5.46 -4.82
CA VAL A 37 -17.80 4.49 -5.81
C VAL A 37 -18.90 5.11 -6.67
N LEU A 38 -19.86 5.81 -6.06
CA LEU A 38 -20.90 6.51 -6.82
C LEU A 38 -20.33 7.59 -7.75
N ASN A 39 -19.26 8.29 -7.34
CA ASN A 39 -18.62 9.32 -8.15
C ASN A 39 -17.90 8.73 -9.37
N ILE A 40 -17.41 7.48 -9.29
CA ILE A 40 -16.85 6.76 -10.43
C ILE A 40 -17.96 6.33 -11.41
N ILE A 41 -19.11 5.88 -10.90
CA ILE A 41 -20.23 5.39 -11.73
C ILE A 41 -21.02 6.54 -12.37
N PHE A 42 -21.24 7.64 -11.63
CA PHE A 42 -22.02 8.80 -12.04
C PHE A 42 -21.20 10.10 -11.97
N PRO A 43 -20.14 10.25 -12.78
CA PRO A 43 -19.20 11.36 -12.67
C PRO A 43 -19.82 12.75 -12.95
N HIS A 44 -20.97 12.79 -13.63
CA HIS A 44 -21.67 14.04 -13.98
C HIS A 44 -22.65 14.52 -12.91
N ASN A 45 -22.80 13.81 -11.78
CA ASN A 45 -23.72 14.20 -10.72
C ASN A 45 -23.01 15.12 -9.70
N GLU A 46 -23.41 16.39 -9.68
CA GLU A 46 -22.81 17.42 -8.81
C GLU A 46 -22.98 17.13 -7.31
N THR A 47 -24.11 16.55 -6.92
CA THR A 47 -24.38 16.20 -5.51
C THR A 47 -23.43 15.10 -5.03
N ILE A 48 -23.21 14.07 -5.84
CA ILE A 48 -22.29 12.97 -5.51
C ILE A 48 -20.85 13.49 -5.40
N SER A 49 -20.42 14.33 -6.35
CA SER A 49 -19.07 14.92 -6.32
C SER A 49 -18.85 15.82 -5.09
N TYR A 50 -19.87 16.60 -4.70
CA TYR A 50 -19.83 17.42 -3.49
C TYR A 50 -19.61 16.58 -2.23
N PHE A 51 -20.39 15.51 -2.04
CA PHE A 51 -20.22 14.62 -0.88
C PHE A 51 -18.90 13.87 -0.92
N ASN A 52 -18.47 13.38 -2.09
CA ASN A 52 -17.20 12.68 -2.24
C ASN A 52 -16.01 13.53 -1.77
N LYS A 53 -15.98 14.82 -2.10
CA LYS A 53 -14.93 15.76 -1.65
C LYS A 53 -14.93 16.02 -0.15
N LYS A 54 -16.03 15.74 0.55
CA LYS A 54 -16.19 15.95 2.00
C LYS A 54 -15.94 14.70 2.83
N ILE A 55 -15.73 13.54 2.20
CA ILE A 55 -15.40 12.31 2.91
C ILE A 55 -13.96 12.39 3.41
N ASP A 56 -13.81 12.49 4.74
CA ASP A 56 -12.55 12.32 5.43
C ASP A 56 -12.52 10.95 6.10
N ILE A 57 -11.64 10.08 5.60
CA ILE A 57 -11.52 8.69 6.03
C ILE A 57 -11.08 8.61 7.50
N ALA A 58 -10.18 9.49 7.93
CA ALA A 58 -9.64 9.48 9.28
C ALA A 58 -10.72 9.92 10.29
N MET A 59 -11.47 10.97 9.98
CA MET A 59 -12.59 11.42 10.81
C MET A 59 -13.66 10.34 10.97
N ILE A 60 -14.04 9.69 9.87
CA ILE A 60 -15.02 8.59 9.90
C ILE A 60 -14.49 7.43 10.75
N ALA A 61 -13.24 7.01 10.53
CA ALA A 61 -12.63 5.95 11.34
C ALA A 61 -12.62 6.29 12.83
N MET A 62 -12.29 7.52 13.21
CA MET A 62 -12.32 7.99 14.61
C MET A 62 -13.72 7.93 15.23
N ILE A 63 -14.76 8.26 14.47
CA ILE A 63 -16.16 8.13 14.93
C ILE A 63 -16.48 6.66 15.23
N PHE A 64 -16.12 5.74 14.34
CA PHE A 64 -16.35 4.30 14.55
C PHE A 64 -15.54 3.73 15.72
N VAL A 65 -14.30 4.20 15.92
CA VAL A 65 -13.50 3.88 17.11
C VAL A 65 -14.20 4.37 18.38
N ALA A 66 -14.72 5.60 18.40
CA ALA A 66 -15.45 6.13 19.54
C ALA A 66 -16.70 5.29 19.84
N ILE A 67 -17.50 4.93 18.82
CA ILE A 67 -18.66 4.04 18.96
C ILE A 67 -18.24 2.68 19.54
N ALA A 68 -17.17 2.07 19.03
CA ALA A 68 -16.68 0.79 19.52
C ALA A 68 -16.21 0.85 20.98
N LEU A 69 -15.58 1.96 21.40
CA LEU A 69 -15.19 2.21 22.79
C LEU A 69 -16.41 2.37 23.71
N PHE A 70 -17.42 3.15 23.30
CA PHE A 70 -18.67 3.29 24.06
C PHE A 70 -19.39 1.95 24.25
N LEU A 71 -19.35 1.08 23.25
CA LEU A 71 -19.93 -0.26 23.29
C LEU A 71 -19.05 -1.30 24.02
N LYS A 72 -17.85 -0.93 24.48
CA LYS A 72 -16.89 -1.80 25.19
C LYS A 72 -16.60 -3.10 24.44
N LEU A 73 -16.41 -3.00 23.13
CA LEU A 73 -16.23 -4.15 22.24
C LEU A 73 -14.87 -4.84 22.42
N ALA A 74 -13.86 -4.13 22.90
CA ALA A 74 -12.54 -4.67 23.20
C ALA A 74 -11.87 -3.89 24.36
N ASP A 75 -10.81 -4.45 24.93
CA ASP A 75 -9.93 -3.74 25.87
C ASP A 75 -9.06 -2.74 25.13
N GLU A 76 -9.17 -1.46 25.47
CA GLU A 76 -8.51 -0.37 24.76
C GLU A 76 -6.98 -0.46 24.81
N LYS A 77 -6.40 -0.96 25.91
CA LYS A 77 -4.94 -1.09 26.05
C LYS A 77 -4.42 -2.21 25.16
N GLN A 78 -5.15 -3.32 25.10
CA GLN A 78 -4.82 -4.42 24.19
C GLN A 78 -4.93 -3.97 22.73
N VAL A 79 -5.98 -3.24 22.36
CA VAL A 79 -6.14 -2.71 20.99
C VAL A 79 -5.00 -1.75 20.64
N VAL A 80 -4.66 -0.81 21.52
CA VAL A 80 -3.56 0.15 21.29
C VAL A 80 -2.21 -0.56 21.16
N ALA A 81 -1.98 -1.63 21.91
CA ALA A 81 -0.76 -2.43 21.81
C ALA A 81 -0.65 -3.20 20.48
N LEU A 82 -1.78 -3.51 19.82
CA LEU A 82 -1.82 -4.16 18.51
C LEU A 82 -1.60 -3.18 17.34
N ILE A 83 -1.65 -1.87 17.57
CA ILE A 83 -1.40 -0.88 16.53
C ILE A 83 0.09 -0.95 16.12
N PRO A 84 0.40 -1.03 14.81
CA PRO A 84 1.78 -1.07 14.33
C PRO A 84 2.43 0.33 14.36
N TRP A 85 2.70 0.85 15.56
CA TRP A 85 3.23 2.20 15.78
C TRP A 85 4.53 2.49 15.02
N GLY A 86 5.44 1.50 14.96
CA GLY A 86 6.68 1.64 14.19
C GLY A 86 6.42 1.88 12.70
N THR A 87 5.41 1.21 12.12
CA THR A 87 5.02 1.39 10.72
C THR A 87 4.41 2.76 10.49
N LEU A 88 3.54 3.25 11.39
CA LEU A 88 2.95 4.60 11.31
C LEU A 88 4.04 5.69 11.35
N ILE A 89 4.96 5.60 12.31
CA ILE A 89 6.07 6.56 12.46
C ILE A 89 6.96 6.55 11.21
N MET A 90 7.29 5.36 10.70
CA MET A 90 8.09 5.22 9.48
C MET A 90 7.41 5.87 8.26
N ILE A 91 6.11 5.64 8.06
CA ILE A 91 5.35 6.25 6.96
C ILE A 91 5.43 7.78 7.05
N CYS A 92 5.14 8.34 8.22
CA CYS A 92 5.21 9.79 8.44
C CYS A 92 6.63 10.34 8.21
N GLY A 93 7.66 9.66 8.73
CA GLY A 93 9.05 10.07 8.59
C GLY A 93 9.54 10.03 7.15
N VAL A 94 9.23 8.97 6.39
CA VAL A 94 9.61 8.90 4.98
C VAL A 94 8.87 9.95 4.16
N GLY A 95 7.56 10.15 4.38
CA GLY A 95 6.79 11.21 3.73
C GLY A 95 7.38 12.61 3.97
N MET A 96 7.85 12.89 5.19
CA MET A 96 8.58 14.12 5.52
C MET A 96 9.90 14.23 4.74
N LEU A 97 10.73 13.18 4.74
CA LEU A 97 12.03 13.18 4.03
C LEU A 97 11.86 13.38 2.53
N ILE A 98 10.83 12.78 1.92
CA ILE A 98 10.51 12.99 0.51
C ILE A 98 10.09 14.44 0.27
N SER A 99 9.25 15.01 1.13
CA SER A 99 8.82 16.41 1.01
C SER A 99 10.04 17.35 1.03
N ILE A 100 11.00 17.09 1.92
CA ILE A 100 12.28 17.82 1.99
C ILE A 100 13.10 17.61 0.70
N ALA A 101 13.21 16.39 0.20
CA ALA A 101 13.95 16.11 -1.02
C ALA A 101 13.34 16.81 -2.24
N VAL A 102 12.01 16.82 -2.34
CA VAL A 102 11.26 17.55 -3.38
C VAL A 102 11.55 19.04 -3.31
N GLU A 103 11.46 19.64 -2.13
CA GLU A 103 11.74 21.07 -1.91
C GLU A 103 13.23 21.42 -2.15
N ALA A 104 14.14 20.48 -1.87
CA ALA A 104 15.56 20.58 -2.17
C ALA A 104 15.90 20.39 -3.67
N GLY A 105 14.90 20.20 -4.53
CA GLY A 105 15.10 20.09 -5.98
C GLY A 105 15.48 18.69 -6.47
N ALA A 106 15.27 17.63 -5.68
CA ALA A 106 15.54 16.26 -6.12
C ALA A 106 14.73 15.87 -7.37
N ILE A 107 13.51 16.40 -7.54
CA ILE A 107 12.71 16.21 -8.77
C ILE A 107 13.45 16.79 -9.97
N LYS A 108 14.05 17.98 -9.82
CA LYS A 108 14.74 18.67 -10.90
C LYS A 108 16.02 17.93 -11.27
N LEU A 109 16.82 17.53 -10.28
CA LEU A 109 17.99 16.66 -10.47
C LEU A 109 17.64 15.36 -11.19
N PHE A 110 16.55 14.70 -10.80
CA PHE A 110 16.10 13.47 -11.44
C PHE A 110 15.61 13.73 -12.87
N SER A 111 14.88 14.81 -13.11
CA SER A 111 14.43 15.21 -14.45
C SER A 111 15.60 15.54 -15.36
N ASP A 112 16.60 16.28 -14.87
CA ASP A 112 17.83 16.62 -15.60
C ASP A 112 18.67 15.36 -15.92
N LEU A 113 18.78 14.42 -14.97
CA LEU A 113 19.41 13.11 -15.20
C LEU A 113 18.68 12.31 -16.28
N VAL A 114 17.35 12.30 -16.23
CA VAL A 114 16.52 11.60 -17.21
C VAL A 114 16.64 12.22 -18.60
N GLU A 115 16.67 13.53 -18.71
CA GLU A 115 16.78 14.24 -19.99
C GLU A 115 18.16 14.09 -20.65
N ASN A 116 19.25 14.02 -19.86
CA ASN A 116 20.61 14.11 -20.38
C ASN A 116 21.37 12.79 -20.44
N GLU A 117 21.08 11.84 -19.55
CA GLU A 117 21.89 10.62 -19.36
C GLU A 117 21.12 9.33 -19.65
N ILE A 118 19.78 9.35 -19.51
CA ILE A 118 18.96 8.14 -19.54
C ILE A 118 18.15 8.10 -20.84
N ASN A 119 18.32 7.03 -21.61
CA ASN A 119 17.43 6.78 -22.73
C ASN A 119 16.00 6.59 -22.20
N VAL A 120 15.05 7.37 -22.73
CA VAL A 120 13.62 7.40 -22.36
C VAL A 120 13.02 6.01 -22.20
N ILE A 121 13.47 5.03 -23.00
CA ILE A 121 13.00 3.64 -22.96
C ILE A 121 13.21 2.95 -21.60
N PHE A 122 14.16 3.40 -20.79
CA PHE A 122 14.47 2.82 -19.48
C PHE A 122 13.73 3.49 -18.31
N ILE A 123 13.11 4.66 -18.50
CA ILE A 123 12.42 5.39 -17.43
C ILE A 123 11.36 4.51 -16.73
N PRO A 124 10.46 3.79 -17.44
CA PRO A 124 9.46 2.94 -16.77
C PRO A 124 10.11 1.86 -15.91
N LEU A 125 11.22 1.28 -16.40
CA LEU A 125 11.97 0.24 -15.71
C LEU A 125 12.63 0.77 -14.42
N ILE A 126 13.22 1.96 -14.50
CA ILE A 126 13.83 2.65 -13.35
C ILE A 126 12.77 3.00 -12.31
N MET A 127 11.62 3.53 -12.74
CA MET A 127 10.51 3.84 -11.83
C MET A 127 9.97 2.59 -11.14
N CYS A 128 9.82 1.48 -11.87
CA CYS A 128 9.47 0.17 -11.30
C CYS A 128 10.52 -0.29 -10.27
N ALA A 129 11.80 -0.22 -10.61
CA ALA A 129 12.88 -0.67 -9.74
C ALA A 129 12.98 0.15 -8.44
N ILE A 130 12.90 1.48 -8.54
CA ILE A 130 12.89 2.38 -7.38
C ILE A 130 11.69 2.08 -6.49
N ALA A 131 10.49 1.97 -7.07
CA ALA A 131 9.28 1.68 -6.32
C ALA A 131 9.35 0.33 -5.59
N ALA A 132 9.89 -0.70 -6.24
CA ALA A 132 10.11 -1.99 -5.64
C ALA A 132 11.13 -1.93 -4.49
N LEU A 133 12.26 -1.23 -4.67
CA LEU A 133 13.26 -1.07 -3.62
C LEU A 133 12.71 -0.33 -2.40
N MET A 134 11.95 0.74 -2.62
CA MET A 134 11.29 1.46 -1.53
C MET A 134 10.28 0.57 -0.81
N SER A 135 9.48 -0.20 -1.55
CA SER A 135 8.42 -1.05 -1.00
C SER A 135 8.94 -2.26 -0.21
N LEU A 136 10.19 -2.69 -0.43
CA LEU A 136 10.84 -3.72 0.38
C LEU A 136 10.76 -3.43 1.88
N PHE A 137 10.85 -2.16 2.26
CA PHE A 137 10.94 -1.70 3.64
C PHE A 137 9.75 -0.87 4.08
N SER A 138 8.77 -0.63 3.20
CA SER A 138 7.72 0.35 3.44
C SER A 138 6.36 -0.11 2.93
N SER A 139 5.34 0.74 3.07
CA SER A 139 4.01 0.50 2.54
C SER A 139 3.88 1.03 1.11
N THR A 140 3.35 0.22 0.19
CA THR A 140 3.06 0.66 -1.19
C THR A 140 2.14 1.87 -1.21
N LEU A 141 1.01 1.78 -0.50
CA LEU A 141 0.01 2.84 -0.45
C LEU A 141 0.37 3.95 0.53
N GLY A 142 1.03 3.62 1.64
CA GLY A 142 1.38 4.60 2.67
C GLY A 142 2.61 5.44 2.33
N VAL A 143 3.57 4.91 1.56
CA VAL A 143 4.87 5.56 1.34
C VAL A 143 5.18 5.70 -0.13
N VAL A 144 5.27 4.59 -0.87
CA VAL A 144 5.84 4.59 -2.23
C VAL A 144 5.00 5.41 -3.20
N THR A 145 3.68 5.23 -3.17
CA THR A 145 2.78 5.97 -4.08
C THR A 145 2.70 7.46 -3.73
N PRO A 146 2.52 7.92 -2.47
CA PRO A 146 2.66 9.33 -2.12
C PRO A 146 4.01 9.94 -2.49
N ALA A 147 5.09 9.14 -2.45
CA ALA A 147 6.43 9.61 -2.78
C ALA A 147 6.63 9.87 -4.27
N LEU A 148 6.22 8.90 -5.09
CA LEU A 148 6.59 8.85 -6.51
C LEU A 148 5.48 9.37 -7.41
N PHE A 149 4.22 9.40 -6.98
CA PHE A 149 3.13 9.90 -7.83
C PHE A 149 3.21 11.39 -8.15
N PRO A 150 3.59 12.29 -7.22
CA PRO A 150 3.68 13.72 -7.52
C PRO A 150 4.69 14.08 -8.62
N ILE A 151 5.70 13.22 -8.84
CA ILE A 151 6.76 13.48 -9.83
C ILE A 151 6.41 12.94 -11.22
N VAL A 152 5.39 12.08 -11.33
CA VAL A 152 4.98 11.45 -12.60
C VAL A 152 4.60 12.46 -13.68
N PRO A 153 3.75 13.49 -13.43
CA PRO A 153 3.38 14.43 -14.49
C PRO A 153 4.57 15.19 -15.07
N SER A 154 5.55 15.55 -14.22
CA SER A 154 6.77 16.23 -14.66
C SER A 154 7.63 15.33 -15.55
N ILE A 155 7.80 14.06 -15.16
CA ILE A 155 8.57 13.08 -15.94
C ILE A 155 7.87 12.75 -17.26
N ALA A 156 6.55 12.60 -17.23
CA ALA A 156 5.76 12.36 -18.43
C ALA A 156 5.89 13.52 -19.44
N ALA A 157 5.81 14.76 -18.96
CA ALA A 157 5.94 15.96 -19.78
C ALA A 157 7.33 16.09 -20.43
N SER A 158 8.42 15.76 -19.71
CA SER A 158 9.77 15.86 -20.26
C SER A 158 10.15 14.68 -21.17
N SER A 159 9.71 13.46 -20.83
CA SER A 159 10.06 12.25 -21.57
C SER A 159 9.13 11.91 -22.72
N GLY A 160 7.92 12.50 -22.76
CA GLY A 160 6.86 12.14 -23.71
C GLY A 160 6.18 10.81 -23.42
N LEU A 161 6.46 10.17 -22.28
CA LEU A 161 5.84 8.90 -21.87
C LEU A 161 4.44 9.12 -21.30
N SER A 162 3.59 8.10 -21.43
CA SER A 162 2.26 8.07 -20.83
C SER A 162 2.33 8.13 -19.29
N GLU A 163 1.59 9.06 -18.67
CA GLU A 163 1.43 9.11 -17.21
C GLU A 163 0.88 7.79 -16.66
N VAL A 164 -0.07 7.18 -17.39
CA VAL A 164 -0.67 5.89 -17.01
C VAL A 164 0.38 4.79 -16.97
N LEU A 165 1.31 4.77 -17.93
CA LEU A 165 2.43 3.82 -17.94
C LEU A 165 3.30 4.02 -16.69
N LEU A 166 3.70 5.25 -16.40
CA LEU A 166 4.57 5.56 -15.26
C LEU A 166 3.92 5.24 -13.91
N PHE A 167 2.65 5.62 -13.71
CA PHE A 167 1.90 5.23 -12.51
C PHE A 167 1.80 3.71 -12.38
N SER A 168 1.52 3.01 -13.48
CA SER A 168 1.41 1.54 -13.49
C SER A 168 2.73 0.88 -13.13
N CYS A 169 3.85 1.34 -13.70
CA CYS A 169 5.18 0.82 -13.38
C CYS A 169 5.55 1.02 -11.92
N ILE A 170 5.22 2.18 -11.33
CA ILE A 170 5.42 2.42 -9.89
C ILE A 170 4.61 1.42 -9.07
N VAL A 171 3.32 1.24 -9.36
CA VAL A 171 2.45 0.32 -8.61
C VAL A 171 2.92 -1.12 -8.76
N VAL A 172 3.22 -1.56 -9.98
CA VAL A 172 3.70 -2.92 -10.25
C VAL A 172 5.00 -3.20 -9.52
N GLY A 173 5.98 -2.29 -9.60
CA GLY A 173 7.24 -2.38 -8.87
C GLY A 173 7.02 -2.45 -7.36
N ALA A 174 6.26 -1.49 -6.81
CA ALA A 174 5.97 -1.47 -5.38
C ALA A 174 5.27 -2.75 -4.90
N GLN A 175 4.31 -3.27 -5.66
CA GLN A 175 3.54 -4.44 -5.26
C GLN A 175 4.37 -5.73 -5.29
N ALA A 176 5.36 -5.79 -6.18
CA ALA A 176 6.27 -6.92 -6.36
C ALA A 176 7.06 -7.28 -5.09
N SER A 177 7.43 -6.28 -4.29
CA SER A 177 8.26 -6.44 -3.10
C SER A 177 7.51 -6.19 -1.80
N ALA A 178 6.22 -5.83 -1.86
CA ALA A 178 5.37 -5.61 -0.68
C ALA A 178 5.19 -6.84 0.22
N ILE A 179 5.54 -8.03 -0.29
CA ILE A 179 5.55 -9.29 0.46
C ILE A 179 6.82 -9.48 1.30
N SER A 180 7.79 -8.57 1.20
CA SER A 180 8.99 -8.55 2.03
C SER A 180 8.64 -8.58 3.52
N PRO A 181 9.35 -9.36 4.36
CA PRO A 181 9.10 -9.39 5.80
C PRO A 181 9.31 -8.04 6.49
N PHE A 182 9.98 -7.08 5.83
CA PHE A 182 10.17 -5.71 6.32
C PHE A 182 9.09 -4.74 5.85
N SER A 183 8.24 -5.15 4.91
CA SER A 183 7.10 -4.35 4.46
C SER A 183 5.88 -4.56 5.37
N SER A 184 4.95 -3.61 5.34
CA SER A 184 3.62 -3.74 5.97
C SER A 184 2.89 -5.03 5.57
N GLY A 185 2.93 -5.43 4.29
CA GLY A 185 2.26 -6.65 3.82
C GLY A 185 2.93 -7.93 4.34
N GLY A 186 4.25 -8.06 4.14
CA GLY A 186 4.96 -9.25 4.58
C GLY A 186 5.10 -9.41 6.09
N SER A 187 5.14 -8.31 6.86
CA SER A 187 5.11 -8.39 8.33
C SER A 187 3.79 -8.97 8.86
N LEU A 188 2.65 -8.65 8.24
CA LEU A 188 1.36 -9.27 8.58
C LEU A 188 1.32 -10.76 8.26
N ILE A 189 1.87 -11.15 7.10
CA ILE A 189 2.01 -12.56 6.69
C ILE A 189 2.86 -13.32 7.72
N LEU A 190 4.01 -12.76 8.11
CA LEU A 190 4.92 -13.36 9.06
C LEU A 190 4.34 -13.40 10.49
N GLY A 191 3.61 -12.35 10.88
CA GLY A 191 2.93 -12.25 12.17
C GLY A 191 1.82 -13.29 12.34
N SER A 192 1.16 -13.65 11.24
CA SER A 192 0.11 -14.68 11.20
C SER A 192 0.66 -16.12 11.13
N CYS A 193 1.97 -16.28 10.98
CA CYS A 193 2.63 -17.57 10.84
C CYS A 193 2.91 -18.20 12.23
N PRO A 194 2.59 -19.50 12.45
CA PRO A 194 2.97 -20.19 13.68
C PRO A 194 4.49 -20.16 13.88
N ASP A 195 4.93 -19.98 15.13
CA ASP A 195 6.35 -19.72 15.45
C ASP A 195 7.30 -20.80 14.91
N LYS A 196 6.85 -22.06 14.88
CA LYS A 196 7.59 -23.20 14.29
C LYS A 196 8.04 -22.98 12.84
N TYR A 197 7.28 -22.20 12.06
CA TYR A 197 7.52 -21.97 10.63
C TYR A 197 7.99 -20.56 10.30
N LYS A 198 7.99 -19.65 11.29
CA LYS A 198 8.25 -18.22 11.09
C LYS A 198 9.63 -17.95 10.49
N GLU A 199 10.68 -18.62 10.98
CA GLU A 199 12.04 -18.45 10.46
C GLU A 199 12.18 -18.91 9.00
N LYS A 200 11.56 -20.04 8.65
CA LYS A 200 11.56 -20.55 7.27
C LYS A 200 10.79 -19.60 6.36
N LEU A 201 9.61 -19.14 6.79
CA LEU A 201 8.78 -18.22 6.02
C LEU A 201 9.50 -16.88 5.81
N PHE A 202 10.18 -16.34 6.82
CA PHE A 202 11.00 -15.15 6.69
C PHE A 202 12.03 -15.29 5.56
N LYS A 203 12.78 -16.40 5.55
CA LYS A 203 13.78 -16.69 4.51
C LYS A 203 13.15 -16.87 3.13
N ASP A 204 12.03 -17.59 3.05
CA ASP A 204 11.32 -17.83 1.79
C ASP A 204 10.75 -16.51 1.21
N LEU A 205 10.20 -15.61 2.05
CA LEU A 205 9.72 -14.30 1.62
C LEU A 205 10.85 -13.44 1.07
N LEU A 206 11.98 -13.38 1.79
CA LEU A 206 13.10 -12.50 1.43
C LEU A 206 13.92 -13.00 0.25
N ILE A 207 14.23 -14.30 0.20
CA ILE A 207 15.19 -14.87 -0.77
C ILE A 207 14.48 -15.45 -2.00
N LYS A 208 13.19 -15.82 -1.89
CA LYS A 208 12.44 -16.40 -3.01
C LYS A 208 11.35 -15.46 -3.50
N ALA A 209 10.39 -15.11 -2.64
CA ALA A 209 9.20 -14.38 -3.08
C ALA A 209 9.54 -12.99 -3.61
N VAL A 210 10.37 -12.22 -2.90
CA VAL A 210 10.80 -10.88 -3.32
C VAL A 210 11.56 -10.89 -4.65
N PRO A 211 12.62 -11.70 -4.85
CA PRO A 211 13.31 -11.74 -6.15
C PRO A 211 12.41 -12.20 -7.30
N ILE A 212 11.56 -13.20 -7.08
CA ILE A 212 10.59 -13.66 -8.10
C ILE A 212 9.62 -12.54 -8.46
N GLY A 213 9.09 -11.83 -7.46
CA GLY A 213 8.22 -10.69 -7.65
C GLY A 213 8.91 -9.59 -8.45
N PHE A 214 10.15 -9.24 -8.09
CA PHE A 214 10.93 -8.24 -8.80
C PHE A 214 11.14 -8.59 -10.28
N ILE A 215 11.52 -9.84 -10.58
CA ILE A 215 11.67 -10.31 -11.96
C ILE A 215 10.32 -10.21 -12.71
N ALA A 216 9.22 -10.64 -12.10
CA ALA A 216 7.90 -10.55 -12.69
C ALA A 216 7.49 -9.09 -12.97
N ALA A 217 7.83 -8.16 -12.08
CA ALA A 217 7.55 -6.74 -12.24
C ALA A 217 8.36 -6.10 -13.37
N ILE A 218 9.63 -6.48 -13.52
CA ILE A 218 10.47 -6.06 -14.64
C ILE A 218 9.89 -6.57 -15.96
N LEU A 219 9.52 -7.85 -16.04
CA LEU A 219 8.88 -8.41 -17.24
C LEU A 219 7.55 -7.72 -17.55
N ALA A 220 6.69 -7.53 -16.54
CA ALA A 220 5.42 -6.83 -16.70
C ALA A 220 5.64 -5.38 -17.17
N THR A 221 6.64 -4.68 -16.64
CA THR A 221 7.00 -3.33 -17.06
C THR A 221 7.44 -3.28 -18.50
N ILE A 222 8.30 -4.21 -18.94
CA ILE A 222 8.71 -4.31 -20.34
C ILE A 222 7.48 -4.51 -21.23
N ILE A 223 6.57 -5.42 -20.86
CA ILE A 223 5.34 -5.66 -21.63
C ILE A 223 4.47 -4.40 -21.68
N MET A 224 4.25 -3.73 -20.55
CA MET A 224 3.44 -2.52 -20.48
C MET A 224 4.02 -1.39 -21.34
N SER A 225 5.34 -1.22 -21.37
CA SER A 225 6.01 -0.22 -22.20
C SER A 225 5.83 -0.42 -23.71
N PHE A 226 5.40 -1.61 -24.16
CA PHE A 226 5.04 -1.84 -25.57
C PHE A 226 3.56 -1.63 -25.86
N ILE A 227 2.71 -1.61 -24.83
CA ILE A 227 1.25 -1.54 -24.95
C ILE A 227 0.73 -0.11 -24.72
N LEU A 228 1.31 0.59 -23.75
CA LEU A 228 0.92 1.92 -23.29
C LEU A 228 1.92 2.99 -23.75
#